data_AF-A0A9D0CT54-F1
#
_entry.id   AF-A0A9D0CT54-F1
#
_cell.length_a   1.000
_cell.length_b   1.000
_cell.length_c   1.000
_cell.angle_alpha   90.00
_cell.angle_beta   90.00
_cell.angle_gamma   90.00
#
_symmetry.space_group_name_H-M   'P 1'
#
loop_
_entity.id
_entity.type
_entity.pdbx_description
1 polymer ?
#
loop_
_entity_poly.entity_id
_entity_poly.type
_entity_poly.pdbx_seq_one_letter_code
_entity_poly.pdbx_strand_id
1 'polypeptide(L)'
;MSINGSESELLQQILAATRESLLANFAYDVVKVVFGFLLGRVLIDKLYMTWRWGGWNVIVWGKEDDKRKELTKRKLSPSVAKRILEDETEYSVYVKGVISPYIRLNIDPCSPRAAEIGLIRKDLKRKHIVIDIDKNPPTGEKRPG
;
A
#
# COMPACT_ATOMS: atom_id res chain seq x y z
N MET A 1 -28.29 -72.72 -1.37
CA MET A 1 -28.88 -71.63 -0.56
C MET A 1 -27.71 -70.81 0.02
N SER A 2 -27.19 -69.82 -0.72
CA SER A 2 -26.28 -68.77 -0.20
C SER A 2 -25.99 -67.66 -1.25
N ILE A 3 -26.95 -67.35 -2.11
CA ILE A 3 -26.76 -66.38 -3.21
C ILE A 3 -26.91 -64.93 -2.70
N ASN A 4 -27.76 -64.72 -1.68
CA ASN A 4 -28.06 -63.38 -1.14
C ASN A 4 -26.92 -62.74 -0.33
N GLY A 5 -25.96 -63.53 0.19
CA GLY A 5 -24.86 -63.01 1.00
C GLY A 5 -23.79 -62.30 0.17
N SER A 6 -23.38 -62.91 -0.95
CA SER A 6 -22.32 -62.38 -1.81
C SER A 6 -22.72 -61.07 -2.50
N GLU A 7 -23.97 -60.93 -2.94
CA GLU A 7 -24.47 -59.67 -3.53
C GLU A 7 -24.50 -58.55 -2.48
N SER A 8 -24.89 -58.87 -1.24
CA SER A 8 -24.92 -57.87 -0.17
C SER A 8 -23.52 -57.35 0.20
N GLU A 9 -22.50 -58.21 0.20
CA GLU A 9 -21.11 -57.82 0.45
C GLU A 9 -20.53 -56.97 -0.69
N LEU A 10 -20.83 -57.31 -1.94
CA LEU A 10 -20.42 -56.52 -3.11
C LEU A 10 -21.06 -55.13 -3.09
N LEU A 11 -22.34 -55.02 -2.73
CA LEU A 11 -23.01 -53.73 -2.61
C LEU A 11 -22.41 -52.88 -1.49
N GLN A 12 -22.06 -53.48 -0.34
CA GLN A 12 -21.39 -52.77 0.75
C GLN A 12 -19.99 -52.30 0.35
N GLN A 13 -19.22 -53.11 -0.37
CA GLN A 13 -17.89 -52.71 -0.87
C GLN A 13 -17.98 -51.58 -1.89
N ILE A 14 -18.93 -51.63 -2.83
CA ILE A 14 -19.15 -50.58 -3.82
C ILE A 14 -19.60 -49.28 -3.13
N LEU A 15 -20.52 -49.36 -2.18
CA LEU A 15 -20.99 -48.20 -1.41
C LEU A 15 -19.84 -47.57 -0.59
N ALA A 16 -19.00 -48.38 0.05
CA ALA A 16 -17.84 -47.90 0.79
C ALA A 16 -16.83 -47.20 -0.12
N ALA A 17 -16.44 -47.82 -1.23
CA ALA A 17 -15.51 -47.24 -2.21
C ALA A 17 -16.07 -45.97 -2.87
N THR A 18 -17.38 -45.93 -3.15
CA THR A 18 -18.05 -44.74 -3.71
C THR A 18 -18.07 -43.61 -2.68
N ARG A 19 -18.36 -43.91 -1.41
CA ARG A 19 -18.34 -42.93 -0.33
C ARG A 19 -16.94 -42.34 -0.14
N GLU A 20 -15.91 -43.17 -0.13
CA GLU A 20 -14.52 -42.72 -0.01
C GLU A 20 -14.12 -41.83 -1.19
N SER A 21 -14.49 -42.24 -2.42
CA SER A 21 -14.24 -41.46 -3.63
C SER A 21 -14.97 -40.11 -3.61
N LEU A 22 -16.23 -40.08 -3.17
CA LEU A 22 -17.00 -38.85 -3.04
C LEU A 22 -16.42 -37.91 -1.99
N LEU A 23 -16.03 -38.44 -0.82
CA LEU A 23 -15.40 -37.64 0.23
C LEU A 23 -14.04 -37.10 -0.22
N ALA A 24 -13.24 -37.90 -0.92
CA ALA A 24 -11.96 -37.47 -1.46
C ALA A 24 -12.13 -36.35 -2.51
N ASN A 25 -13.08 -36.50 -3.43
CA ASN A 25 -13.38 -35.47 -4.44
C ASN A 25 -13.92 -34.20 -3.80
N PHE A 26 -14.83 -34.32 -2.83
CA PHE A 26 -15.35 -33.17 -2.09
C PHE A 26 -14.24 -32.44 -1.32
N ALA A 27 -13.38 -33.17 -0.61
CA ALA A 27 -12.26 -32.59 0.11
C ALA A 27 -11.29 -31.89 -0.85
N TYR A 28 -11.02 -32.49 -2.00
CA TYR A 28 -10.17 -31.91 -3.04
C TYR A 28 -10.76 -30.60 -3.60
N ASP A 29 -12.07 -30.56 -3.85
CA ASP A 29 -12.74 -29.35 -4.32
C ASP A 29 -12.76 -28.25 -3.25
N VAL A 30 -12.95 -28.59 -1.98
CA VAL A 30 -12.82 -27.64 -0.85
C VAL A 30 -11.41 -27.06 -0.81
N VAL A 31 -10.37 -27.90 -0.93
CA VAL A 31 -8.97 -27.44 -0.94
C VAL A 31 -8.72 -26.48 -2.09
N LYS A 32 -9.21 -26.77 -3.31
CA LYS A 32 -9.09 -25.87 -4.45
C LYS A 32 -9.74 -24.52 -4.21
N VAL A 33 -10.96 -24.51 -3.67
CA VAL A 33 -11.70 -23.27 -3.41
C VAL A 33 -10.95 -22.43 -2.37
N VAL A 34 -10.49 -23.03 -1.28
CA VAL A 34 -9.69 -22.34 -0.26
C VAL A 34 -8.39 -21.82 -0.84
N PHE A 35 -7.67 -22.63 -1.62
CA PHE A 35 -6.41 -22.22 -2.22
C PHE A 35 -6.59 -21.09 -3.25
N GLY A 36 -7.61 -21.20 -4.10
CA GLY A 36 -7.97 -20.16 -5.06
C GLY A 36 -8.38 -18.85 -4.38
N PHE A 37 -9.14 -18.92 -3.28
CA PHE A 37 -9.51 -17.75 -2.50
C PHE A 37 -8.29 -17.09 -1.84
N LEU A 38 -7.41 -17.88 -1.21
CA LEU A 38 -6.20 -17.36 -0.56
C LEU A 38 -5.23 -16.73 -1.57
N LEU A 39 -4.96 -17.41 -2.68
CA LEU A 39 -4.11 -16.85 -3.74
C LEU A 39 -4.74 -15.61 -4.37
N GLY A 40 -6.04 -15.65 -4.65
CA GLY A 40 -6.78 -14.52 -5.18
C GLY A 40 -6.65 -13.30 -4.27
N ARG A 41 -6.88 -13.48 -2.96
CA ARG A 41 -6.75 -12.40 -1.98
C ARG A 41 -5.34 -11.84 -1.93
N VAL A 42 -4.32 -12.70 -1.81
CA VAL A 42 -2.91 -12.26 -1.71
C VAL A 42 -2.46 -11.54 -2.99
N LEU A 43 -2.85 -12.04 -4.16
CA LEU A 43 -2.50 -11.42 -5.43
C LEU A 43 -3.23 -10.09 -5.61
N ILE A 44 -4.52 -10.03 -5.35
CA ILE A 44 -5.32 -8.81 -5.45
C ILE A 44 -4.77 -7.74 -4.50
N ASP A 45 -4.48 -8.09 -3.25
CA ASP A 45 -3.93 -7.15 -2.27
C ASP A 45 -2.59 -6.59 -2.74
N LYS A 46 -1.68 -7.44 -3.24
CA LYS A 46 -0.38 -6.99 -3.77
C LYS A 46 -0.51 -6.14 -5.03
N LEU A 47 -1.39 -6.54 -5.95
CA LEU A 47 -1.60 -5.83 -7.22
C LEU A 47 -2.22 -4.46 -6.96
N TYR A 48 -3.27 -4.43 -6.13
CA TYR A 48 -3.94 -3.22 -5.68
C TYR A 48 -2.98 -2.28 -4.96
N MET A 49 -2.17 -2.81 -4.04
CA MET A 49 -1.19 -2.03 -3.31
C MET A 49 -0.17 -1.36 -4.25
N THR A 50 0.33 -2.12 -5.22
CA THR A 50 1.31 -1.62 -6.20
C THR A 50 0.68 -0.62 -7.16
N TRP A 51 -0.53 -0.86 -7.62
CA TRP A 51 -1.24 0.04 -8.54
C TRP A 51 -1.59 1.37 -7.86
N ARG A 52 -2.18 1.32 -6.66
CA ARG A 52 -2.67 2.50 -5.94
C ARG A 52 -1.55 3.32 -5.31
N TRP A 53 -0.53 2.67 -4.75
CA TRP A 53 0.52 3.31 -3.95
C TRP A 53 1.93 3.17 -4.54
N GLY A 54 2.11 2.40 -5.60
CA GLY A 54 3.39 2.34 -6.31
C GLY A 54 3.63 3.57 -7.18
N GLY A 55 4.91 3.88 -7.39
CA GLY A 55 5.36 4.96 -8.27
C GLY A 55 5.40 6.35 -7.64
N TRP A 56 5.12 6.46 -6.34
CA TRP A 56 5.20 7.73 -5.64
C TRP A 56 6.64 8.22 -5.47
N ASN A 57 6.87 9.51 -5.64
CA ASN A 57 8.17 10.15 -5.40
C ASN A 57 8.01 11.37 -4.51
N VAL A 58 9.00 11.63 -3.67
CA VAL A 58 9.17 12.90 -2.96
C VAL A 58 10.30 13.68 -3.61
N ILE A 59 10.02 14.92 -3.98
CA ILE A 59 10.95 15.79 -4.70
C ILE A 59 11.13 17.05 -3.87
N VAL A 60 12.37 17.37 -3.53
CA VAL A 60 12.73 18.60 -2.81
C VAL A 60 13.40 19.56 -3.80
N TRP A 61 12.83 20.74 -3.95
CA TRP A 61 13.35 21.85 -4.73
C TRP A 61 13.83 22.95 -3.79
N GLY A 62 14.93 23.59 -4.17
CA GLY A 62 15.43 24.81 -3.53
C GLY A 62 16.44 25.52 -4.40
N LYS A 63 17.02 26.60 -3.89
CA LYS A 63 18.17 27.27 -4.50
C LYS A 63 19.50 26.68 -4.04
N GLU A 64 20.36 26.40 -5.00
CA GLU A 64 21.79 26.13 -4.81
C GLU A 64 22.53 27.07 -5.77
N ASP A 65 23.44 27.90 -5.25
CA ASP A 65 24.17 28.93 -6.03
C ASP A 65 23.24 29.85 -6.86
N ASP A 66 22.19 30.39 -6.24
CA ASP A 66 21.14 31.23 -6.84
C ASP A 66 20.34 30.61 -8.00
N LYS A 67 20.56 29.32 -8.30
CA LYS A 67 19.80 28.58 -9.31
C LYS A 67 18.82 27.63 -8.66
N ARG A 68 17.60 27.58 -9.21
CA ARG A 68 16.59 26.60 -8.80
C ARG A 68 17.05 25.20 -9.21
N LYS A 69 17.15 24.29 -8.24
CA LYS A 69 17.63 22.93 -8.46
C LYS A 69 16.81 21.91 -7.67
N GLU A 70 16.71 20.70 -8.22
CA GLU A 70 16.22 19.53 -7.49
C GLU A 70 17.32 19.09 -6.51
N LEU A 71 17.10 19.33 -5.22
CA LEU A 71 18.04 18.98 -4.16
C LEU A 71 17.97 17.48 -3.84
N THR A 72 16.79 16.89 -3.95
CA THR A 72 16.60 15.45 -3.74
C THR A 72 15.40 14.93 -4.49
N LYS A 73 15.48 13.66 -4.89
CA LYS A 73 14.34 12.88 -5.36
C LYS A 73 14.42 11.47 -4.80
N ARG A 74 13.41 11.11 -4.00
CA ARG A 74 13.31 9.80 -3.36
C ARG A 74 12.08 9.07 -3.85
N LYS A 75 12.29 7.86 -4.36
CA LYS A 75 11.19 6.93 -4.69
C LYS A 75 10.64 6.35 -3.39
N LEU A 76 9.32 6.38 -3.25
CA LEU A 76 8.63 5.76 -2.13
C LEU A 76 8.30 4.30 -2.46
N SER A 77 8.49 3.42 -1.47
CA SER A 77 7.88 2.10 -1.54
C SER A 77 6.36 2.23 -1.41
N PRO A 78 5.57 1.29 -1.97
CA PRO A 78 4.11 1.32 -1.83
C PRO A 78 3.65 1.39 -0.36
N SER A 79 4.31 0.65 0.53
CA SER A 79 3.99 0.64 1.96
C SER A 79 4.22 1.99 2.64
N VAL A 80 5.33 2.67 2.33
CA VAL A 80 5.60 4.01 2.85
C VAL A 80 4.62 5.02 2.27
N ALA A 81 4.37 4.96 0.96
CA ALA A 81 3.43 5.85 0.29
C ALA A 81 2.02 5.74 0.89
N LYS A 82 1.52 4.51 1.12
CA LYS A 82 0.25 4.29 1.81
C LYS A 82 0.26 4.94 3.20
N ARG A 83 1.27 4.61 4.02
CA ARG A 83 1.36 5.10 5.41
C ARG A 83 1.33 6.63 5.48
N ILE A 84 2.15 7.31 4.68
CA ILE A 84 2.23 8.79 4.73
C ILE A 84 1.10 9.50 4.00
N LEU A 85 0.35 8.83 3.12
CA LEU A 85 -0.77 9.46 2.41
C LEU A 85 -2.11 9.22 3.11
N GLU A 86 -2.22 8.16 3.90
CA GLU A 86 -3.39 7.86 4.73
C GLU A 86 -3.32 8.53 6.10
N ASP A 87 -2.13 8.80 6.64
CA ASP A 87 -1.94 9.43 7.96
C ASP A 87 -1.11 10.72 7.85
N GLU A 88 -1.71 11.85 8.27
CA GLU A 88 -1.08 13.18 8.26
C GLU A 88 0.05 13.31 9.27
N THR A 89 0.02 12.59 10.39
CA THR A 89 1.09 12.61 11.39
C THR A 89 2.35 11.95 10.83
N GLU A 90 2.18 10.77 10.24
CA GLU A 90 3.24 10.04 9.53
C GLU A 90 3.79 10.86 8.37
N TYR A 91 2.92 11.57 7.63
CA TYR A 91 3.32 12.51 6.59
C TYR A 91 4.24 13.60 7.13
N SER A 92 3.83 14.28 8.20
CA SER A 92 4.57 15.40 8.79
C SER A 92 5.96 14.95 9.23
N VAL A 93 6.04 13.80 9.92
CA VAL A 93 7.32 13.21 10.38
C VAL A 93 8.21 12.85 9.19
N TYR A 94 7.65 12.17 8.18
CA TYR A 94 8.41 11.76 7.00
C TYR A 94 8.97 12.95 6.25
N VAL A 95 8.14 13.96 5.99
CA VAL A 95 8.54 15.18 5.28
C VAL A 95 9.60 15.96 6.05
N LYS A 96 9.44 16.13 7.37
CA LYS A 96 10.46 16.75 8.23
C LYS A 96 11.80 16.00 8.14
N GLY A 97 11.77 14.67 8.15
CA GLY A 97 12.97 13.84 8.00
C GLY A 97 13.64 13.91 6.62
N VAL A 98 12.88 14.12 5.55
CA VAL A 98 13.43 14.31 4.20
C VAL A 98 14.06 15.70 4.04
N ILE A 99 13.47 16.72 4.66
CA ILE A 99 13.89 18.13 4.52
C ILE A 99 15.02 18.50 5.48
N SER A 100 15.12 17.86 6.64
CA SER A 100 16.08 18.23 7.70
C SER A 100 17.54 18.37 7.26
N PRO A 101 18.07 17.66 6.24
CA PRO A 101 19.43 17.90 5.75
C PRO A 101 19.62 19.25 5.04
N TYR A 102 18.53 19.88 4.60
CA TYR A 102 18.56 21.09 3.76
C TYR A 102 18.14 22.35 4.53
N ILE A 103 17.06 22.28 5.31
CA ILE A 103 16.53 23.43 6.05
C ILE A 103 15.70 22.99 7.25
N ARG A 104 15.56 23.89 8.25
CA ARG A 104 14.56 23.76 9.30
C ARG A 104 13.23 24.36 8.83
N LEU A 105 12.17 23.57 8.81
CA LEU A 105 10.83 24.07 8.51
C LEU A 105 10.30 24.97 9.62
N ASN A 106 9.72 26.11 9.22
CA ASN A 106 9.14 27.09 10.16
C ASN A 106 7.63 26.90 10.37
N ILE A 107 6.99 26.10 9.51
CA ILE A 107 5.57 25.75 9.62
C ILE A 107 5.40 24.23 9.49
N ASP A 108 4.26 23.72 9.96
CA ASP A 108 3.96 22.29 9.83
C ASP A 108 3.68 21.93 8.36
N PRO A 109 4.32 20.88 7.82
CA PRO A 109 3.99 20.28 6.52
C PRO A 109 2.51 20.03 6.25
N CYS A 110 1.74 19.69 7.29
CA CYS A 110 0.31 19.39 7.17
C CYS A 110 -0.56 20.62 7.34
N SER A 111 0.01 21.77 7.69
CA SER A 111 -0.79 22.99 7.87
C SER A 111 -1.41 23.44 6.54
N PRO A 112 -2.65 23.98 6.54
CA PRO A 112 -3.24 24.58 5.35
C PRO A 112 -2.33 25.65 4.72
N ARG A 113 -1.62 26.39 5.57
CA ARG A 113 -0.66 27.41 5.17
C ARG A 113 0.49 26.86 4.31
N ALA A 114 0.99 25.66 4.60
CA ALA A 114 2.06 25.05 3.81
C ALA A 114 1.61 24.75 2.37
N ALA A 115 0.34 24.39 2.17
CA ALA A 115 -0.23 24.20 0.85
C ALA A 115 -0.44 25.53 0.12
N GLU A 116 -0.97 26.54 0.82
CA GLU A 116 -1.23 27.89 0.27
C GLU A 116 0.03 28.55 -0.28
N ILE A 117 1.11 28.58 0.50
CA ILE A 117 2.37 29.22 0.09
C ILE A 117 3.16 28.37 -0.92
N GLY A 118 2.69 27.14 -1.18
CA GLY A 118 3.32 26.21 -2.10
C GLY A 118 4.59 25.55 -1.56
N LEU A 119 4.84 25.61 -0.25
CA LEU A 119 5.91 24.86 0.42
C LEU A 119 5.74 23.36 0.18
N ILE A 120 4.50 22.88 0.16
CA ILE A 120 4.18 21.48 -0.10
C ILE A 120 3.04 21.37 -1.10
N ARG A 121 3.22 20.54 -2.12
CA ARG A 121 2.19 20.23 -3.12
C ARG A 121 2.14 18.73 -3.39
N LYS A 122 0.94 18.15 -3.33
CA LYS A 122 0.69 16.76 -3.70
C LYS A 122 0.15 16.73 -5.13
N ASP A 123 0.94 16.25 -6.09
CA ASP A 123 0.50 15.97 -7.45
C ASP A 123 0.05 14.50 -7.54
N LEU A 124 -1.26 14.28 -7.43
CA LEU A 124 -1.85 12.94 -7.48
C LEU A 124 -1.71 12.28 -8.86
N LYS A 125 -1.67 13.06 -9.94
CA LYS A 125 -1.59 12.55 -11.31
C LYS A 125 -0.21 12.00 -11.61
N ARG A 126 0.83 12.74 -11.22
CA ARG A 126 2.23 12.31 -11.36
C ARG A 126 2.73 11.47 -10.19
N LYS A 127 1.91 11.31 -9.14
CA LYS A 127 2.27 10.65 -7.88
C LYS A 127 3.51 11.29 -7.24
N HIS A 128 3.53 12.61 -7.19
CA HIS A 128 4.65 13.36 -6.60
C HIS A 128 4.21 14.13 -5.37
N ILE A 129 5.04 14.10 -4.33
CA ILE A 129 5.02 15.06 -3.24
C ILE A 129 6.16 16.03 -3.51
N VAL A 130 5.81 17.26 -3.86
CA VAL A 130 6.76 18.32 -4.18
C VAL A 130 6.91 19.22 -2.96
N ILE A 131 8.14 19.40 -2.52
CA ILE A 131 8.51 20.28 -1.43
C ILE A 131 9.37 21.39 -2.01
N ASP A 132 8.96 22.64 -1.83
CA ASP A 132 9.68 23.82 -2.31
C ASP A 132 10.22 24.60 -1.10
N ILE A 133 11.47 24.34 -0.72
CA ILE A 133 12.05 24.90 0.51
C ILE A 133 12.27 26.41 0.42
N ASP A 134 12.31 26.97 -0.80
CA ASP A 134 12.40 28.42 -1.02
C ASP A 134 11.10 29.14 -0.62
N LYS A 135 10.01 28.39 -0.42
CA LYS A 135 8.72 28.88 0.08
C LYS A 135 8.57 28.76 1.60
N ASN A 136 9.60 28.33 2.31
CA ASN A 136 9.58 28.29 3.77
C ASN A 136 9.55 29.74 4.31
N PRO A 137 8.50 30.14 5.06
CA PRO A 137 8.37 31.52 5.51
C PRO A 137 9.45 31.84 6.55
N PRO A 138 9.83 33.12 6.71
CA PRO A 138 10.80 33.52 7.73
C PRO A 138 10.30 33.22 9.14
N THR A 139 11.21 32.87 10.04
CA THR A 139 10.91 32.57 11.44
C THR A 139 10.37 33.83 12.12
N GLY A 140 9.08 33.84 12.48
CA GLY A 140 8.44 34.99 13.16
C GLY A 140 7.24 35.61 12.43
N GLU A 141 6.84 35.10 11.27
CA GLU A 141 5.57 35.49 10.65
C GLU A 141 4.41 35.10 11.59
N LYS A 142 3.66 36.09 12.10
CA LYS A 142 2.59 35.89 13.09
C LYS A 142 1.59 34.88 12.55
N ARG A 143 1.31 33.82 13.31
CA ARG A 143 0.20 32.90 13.05
C ARG A 143 -1.09 33.73 13.02
N PRO A 144 -1.87 33.75 11.93
CA PRO A 144 -3.23 34.26 12.02
C PRO A 144 -3.97 33.34 13.01
N GLY A 145 -4.49 33.94 14.08
CA GLY A 145 -5.29 33.26 15.10
C GLY A 145 -6.68 32.93 14.60
#